data_AF-A0A1X7SIH7-F1
#
_entry.id   AF-A0A1X7SIH7-F1
#
_cell.length_a   1.000
_cell.length_b   1.000
_cell.length_c   1.000
_cell.angle_alpha   90.00
_cell.angle_beta   90.00
_cell.angle_gamma   90.00
#
_symmetry.space_group_name_H-M   'P 1'
#
loop_
_entity.id
_entity.type
_entity.pdbx_description
1 polymer ?
#
loop_
_entity_poly.entity_id
_entity_poly.type
_entity_poly.pdbx_seq_one_letter_code
_entity_poly.pdbx_strand_id
1 'polypeptide(L)'
;MAVLKEKHLEERFTAIIEKLDRVQRRAVMQAKDEKISLWLNVLPMTRHEFDLTPQEFRDALAIRYKKPLLHIPSHCDSCGLEFDLAHALSCRKGGLIIQRHNEIREAFGYLSALAWSKVRREPIVREADIETNAPALIADLAVRGVWLSPQTEALFDVCIVDTDAKFYGDLSPLAVLSAAKKRKISIRMHVKRGGRCSHHYAPRWME
;
A
#
# COMPACT_ATOMS: atom_id res chain seq x y z
N MET A 1 -23.13 -10.48 -31.81
CA MET A 1 -22.03 -11.37 -31.34
C MET A 1 -21.37 -10.89 -30.04
N ALA A 2 -21.05 -9.59 -29.88
CA ALA A 2 -20.42 -9.06 -28.65
C ALA A 2 -21.27 -9.28 -27.37
N VAL A 3 -22.57 -9.01 -27.43
CA VAL A 3 -23.50 -9.15 -26.29
C VAL A 3 -23.62 -10.61 -25.80
N LEU A 4 -23.61 -11.58 -26.72
CA LEU A 4 -23.65 -13.00 -26.37
C LEU A 4 -22.36 -13.46 -25.68
N LYS A 5 -21.21 -12.92 -26.11
CA LYS A 5 -19.90 -13.21 -25.52
C LYS A 5 -19.81 -12.63 -24.10
N GLU A 6 -20.34 -11.43 -23.88
CA GLU A 6 -20.38 -10.80 -22.56
C GLU A 6 -21.27 -11.56 -21.58
N LYS A 7 -22.48 -11.95 -22.02
CA LYS A 7 -23.38 -12.78 -21.20
C LYS A 7 -22.74 -14.12 -20.80
N HIS A 8 -22.10 -14.80 -21.75
CA HIS A 8 -21.41 -16.06 -21.49
C HIS A 8 -20.24 -15.91 -20.50
N LEU A 9 -19.50 -14.80 -20.57
CA LEU A 9 -18.40 -14.52 -19.64
C LEU A 9 -18.92 -14.25 -18.23
N GLU A 10 -20.03 -13.51 -18.08
CA GLU A 10 -20.64 -13.27 -16.77
C GLU A 10 -21.23 -14.54 -16.15
N GLU A 11 -21.87 -15.41 -16.96
CA GLU A 11 -22.34 -16.72 -16.51
C GLU A 11 -21.18 -17.59 -16.00
N ARG A 12 -20.08 -17.65 -16.76
CA ARG A 12 -18.88 -18.38 -16.35
C ARG A 12 -18.23 -17.78 -15.10
N PHE A 13 -18.16 -16.46 -15.01
CA PHE A 13 -17.60 -15.77 -13.84
C PHE A 13 -18.41 -16.12 -12.59
N THR A 14 -19.73 -16.02 -12.66
CA THR A 14 -20.65 -16.36 -11.55
C THR A 14 -20.45 -17.81 -11.11
N ALA A 15 -20.41 -18.76 -12.05
CA ALA A 15 -20.21 -20.17 -11.76
C ALA A 15 -18.84 -20.47 -11.10
N ILE A 16 -17.81 -19.67 -11.39
CA ILE A 16 -16.50 -19.79 -10.72
C ILE A 16 -16.57 -19.22 -9.31
N ILE A 17 -17.15 -18.03 -9.14
CA ILE A 17 -17.29 -17.34 -7.86
C ILE A 17 -18.02 -18.20 -6.82
N GLU A 18 -19.06 -18.93 -7.24
CA GLU A 18 -19.82 -19.82 -6.36
C GLU A 18 -18.99 -20.97 -5.79
N LYS A 19 -17.94 -21.41 -6.51
CA LYS A 19 -17.03 -22.50 -6.09
C LYS A 19 -15.88 -22.03 -5.21
N LEU A 20 -15.62 -20.73 -5.15
CA LEU A 20 -14.55 -20.17 -4.33
C LEU A 20 -14.94 -20.12 -2.86
N ASP A 21 -13.95 -20.31 -1.99
CA ASP A 21 -14.11 -20.05 -0.57
C ASP A 21 -14.38 -18.56 -0.29
N ARG A 22 -14.78 -18.25 0.94
CA ARG A 22 -15.16 -16.89 1.35
C ARG A 22 -14.02 -15.86 1.12
N VAL A 23 -12.78 -16.23 1.38
CA VAL A 23 -11.62 -15.34 1.29
C VAL A 23 -11.25 -15.08 -0.17
N GLN A 24 -11.18 -16.14 -0.97
CA GLN A 24 -10.94 -16.06 -2.41
C GLN A 24 -12.04 -15.28 -3.12
N ARG A 25 -13.31 -15.57 -2.81
CA ARG A 25 -14.46 -14.85 -3.34
C ARG A 25 -14.36 -13.35 -3.07
N ARG A 26 -14.06 -12.97 -1.83
CA ARG A 26 -13.89 -11.56 -1.44
C ARG A 26 -12.80 -10.89 -2.25
N ALA A 27 -11.62 -11.50 -2.36
CA ALA A 27 -10.49 -10.94 -3.11
C ALA A 27 -10.81 -10.77 -4.60
N VAL A 28 -11.44 -11.76 -5.23
CA VAL A 28 -11.81 -11.69 -6.65
C VAL A 28 -12.88 -10.62 -6.90
N MET A 29 -13.90 -10.55 -6.05
CA MET A 29 -14.95 -9.53 -6.18
C MET A 29 -14.38 -8.12 -6.01
N GLN A 30 -13.54 -7.89 -4.99
CA GLN A 30 -12.85 -6.61 -4.83
C GLN A 30 -12.00 -6.25 -6.05
N ALA A 31 -11.29 -7.24 -6.60
CA ALA A 31 -10.46 -7.01 -7.77
C ALA A 31 -11.26 -6.64 -9.03
N LYS A 32 -12.49 -7.16 -9.15
CA LYS A 32 -13.47 -6.80 -10.19
C LYS A 32 -14.02 -5.40 -9.95
N ASP A 33 -14.55 -5.16 -8.76
CA ASP A 33 -15.31 -3.95 -8.41
C ASP A 33 -14.41 -2.69 -8.41
N GLU A 34 -13.21 -2.78 -7.85
CA GLU A 34 -12.23 -1.69 -7.77
C GLU A 34 -11.40 -1.52 -9.05
N LYS A 35 -11.64 -2.36 -10.07
CA LYS A 35 -10.96 -2.34 -11.37
C LYS A 35 -9.41 -2.38 -11.29
N ILE A 36 -8.86 -3.00 -10.26
CA ILE A 36 -7.41 -3.11 -9.99
C ILE A 36 -6.68 -4.15 -10.87
N SER A 37 -7.27 -4.51 -12.02
CA SER A 37 -6.78 -5.55 -12.92
C SER A 37 -5.93 -5.02 -14.08
N LEU A 38 -5.74 -3.70 -14.15
CA LEU A 38 -5.11 -3.04 -15.29
C LEU A 38 -3.68 -3.52 -15.54
N TRP A 39 -2.92 -3.85 -14.48
CA TRP A 39 -1.54 -4.33 -14.59
C TRP A 39 -1.39 -5.64 -15.38
N LEU A 40 -2.43 -6.48 -15.42
CA LEU A 40 -2.43 -7.73 -16.22
C LEU A 40 -2.49 -7.47 -17.73
N ASN A 41 -2.88 -6.27 -18.14
CA ASN A 41 -2.97 -5.86 -19.54
C ASN A 41 -1.80 -4.96 -19.97
N VAL A 42 -0.87 -4.66 -19.05
CA VAL A 42 0.30 -3.85 -19.36
C VAL A 42 1.31 -4.70 -20.13
N LEU A 43 1.89 -4.14 -21.20
CA LEU A 43 2.97 -4.78 -21.94
C LEU A 43 4.23 -4.83 -21.05
N PRO A 44 4.85 -6.00 -20.83
CA PRO A 44 6.02 -6.15 -19.97
C PRO A 44 7.26 -5.59 -20.70
N MET A 45 7.49 -4.29 -20.57
CA MET A 45 8.56 -3.56 -21.24
C MET A 45 9.64 -3.14 -20.24
N THR A 46 10.84 -3.69 -20.38
CA THR A 46 12.00 -3.35 -19.52
C THR A 46 12.38 -1.87 -19.56
N ARG A 47 12.27 -1.22 -20.73
CA ARG A 47 12.58 0.22 -20.86
C ARG A 47 11.72 1.13 -19.98
N HIS A 48 10.58 0.63 -19.51
CA HIS A 48 9.62 1.36 -18.66
C HIS A 48 9.49 0.71 -17.28
N GLU A 49 10.34 -0.28 -16.96
CA GLU A 49 10.31 -1.00 -15.69
C GLU A 49 8.95 -1.69 -15.43
N PHE A 50 8.30 -2.16 -16.49
CA PHE A 50 7.01 -2.86 -16.43
C PHE A 50 7.15 -4.38 -16.50
N ASP A 51 8.37 -4.88 -16.69
CA ASP A 51 8.67 -6.30 -16.65
C ASP A 51 8.77 -6.80 -15.22
N LEU A 52 8.01 -7.86 -14.94
CA LEU A 52 8.15 -8.63 -13.71
C LEU A 52 8.96 -9.88 -14.02
N THR A 53 9.79 -10.29 -13.07
CA THR A 53 10.38 -11.62 -13.13
C THR A 53 9.27 -12.69 -13.13
N PRO A 54 9.53 -13.90 -13.66
CA PRO A 54 8.54 -14.98 -13.62
C PRO A 54 8.02 -15.28 -12.21
N GLN A 55 8.86 -15.09 -11.19
CA GLN A 55 8.49 -15.29 -9.79
C GLN A 55 7.56 -14.19 -9.29
N GLU A 56 7.91 -12.92 -9.49
CA GLU A 56 7.06 -11.78 -9.11
C GLU A 56 5.68 -11.84 -9.77
N PHE A 57 5.62 -12.22 -11.05
CA PHE A 57 4.34 -12.37 -11.75
C PHE A 57 3.47 -13.46 -11.13
N ARG A 58 4.05 -14.64 -10.84
CA ARG A 58 3.32 -15.74 -10.18
C ARG A 58 2.86 -15.37 -8.78
N ASP A 59 3.72 -14.71 -8.01
CA ASP A 59 3.40 -14.28 -6.64
C ASP A 59 2.33 -13.19 -6.65
N ALA A 60 2.40 -12.23 -7.56
CA ALA A 60 1.36 -11.21 -7.73
C ALA A 60 0.00 -11.83 -8.08
N LEU A 61 -0.03 -12.84 -8.96
CA LEU A 61 -1.25 -13.61 -9.24
C LEU A 61 -1.74 -14.39 -8.02
N ALA A 62 -0.83 -15.04 -7.29
CA ALA A 62 -1.19 -15.81 -6.11
C ALA A 62 -1.77 -14.91 -5.00
N ILE A 63 -1.16 -13.77 -4.72
CA ILE A 63 -1.64 -12.76 -3.77
C ILE A 63 -3.03 -12.27 -4.18
N ARG A 64 -3.19 -11.90 -5.46
CA ARG A 64 -4.45 -11.40 -6.01
C ARG A 64 -5.60 -12.39 -5.84
N TYR A 65 -5.36 -13.66 -6.12
CA TYR A 65 -6.37 -14.71 -6.07
C TYR A 65 -6.39 -15.49 -4.74
N LYS A 66 -5.65 -15.02 -3.72
CA LYS A 66 -5.49 -15.69 -2.41
C LYS A 66 -5.14 -17.17 -2.56
N LYS A 67 -4.20 -17.46 -3.47
CA LYS A 67 -3.57 -18.78 -3.60
C LYS A 67 -2.30 -18.83 -2.75
N PRO A 68 -1.86 -20.03 -2.32
CA PRO A 68 -0.60 -20.18 -1.60
C PRO A 68 0.59 -19.67 -2.42
N LEU A 69 1.53 -19.01 -1.76
CA LEU A 69 2.85 -18.70 -2.32
C LEU A 69 3.72 -19.96 -2.23
N LEU A 70 4.40 -20.32 -3.32
CA LEU A 70 5.09 -21.62 -3.43
C LEU A 70 6.56 -21.56 -3.00
N HIS A 71 7.22 -20.41 -3.14
CA HIS A 71 8.66 -20.26 -2.97
C HIS A 71 9.01 -19.23 -1.89
N ILE A 72 8.29 -19.27 -0.76
CA ILE A 72 8.55 -18.42 0.40
C ILE A 72 9.37 -19.18 1.47
N PRO A 73 10.20 -18.49 2.26
CA PRO A 73 10.87 -19.10 3.39
C PRO A 73 9.84 -19.60 4.42
N SER A 74 10.22 -20.57 5.25
CA SER A 74 9.35 -21.06 6.32
C SER A 74 9.26 -20.09 7.51
N HIS A 75 10.30 -19.30 7.75
CA HIS A 75 10.39 -18.36 8.85
C HIS A 75 10.92 -17.01 8.38
N CYS A 76 10.49 -15.96 9.07
CA CYS A 76 10.97 -14.60 8.87
C CYS A 76 12.42 -14.49 9.36
N ASP A 77 13.32 -14.04 8.49
CA ASP A 77 14.74 -13.83 8.80
C ASP A 77 14.98 -12.83 9.95
N SER A 78 14.05 -11.90 10.14
CA SER A 78 14.21 -10.76 11.04
C SER A 78 13.51 -10.96 12.39
N CYS A 79 12.40 -11.70 12.44
CA CYS A 79 11.67 -11.94 13.69
C CYS A 79 11.55 -13.40 14.11
N GLY A 80 11.96 -14.34 13.27
CA GLY A 80 11.96 -15.78 13.55
C GLY A 80 10.58 -16.45 13.62
N LEU A 81 9.49 -15.75 13.32
CA LEU A 81 8.13 -16.33 13.29
C LEU A 81 7.88 -17.05 11.96
N GLU A 82 6.89 -17.95 11.94
CA GLU A 82 6.42 -18.57 10.70
C GLU A 82 6.06 -17.51 9.66
N PHE A 83 6.49 -17.76 8.43
CA PHE A 83 6.37 -16.80 7.35
C PHE A 83 5.26 -17.21 6.39
N ASP A 84 4.17 -16.44 6.43
CA ASP A 84 3.10 -16.49 5.46
C ASP A 84 2.87 -15.09 4.85
N LEU A 85 1.94 -14.99 3.90
CA LEU A 85 1.61 -13.72 3.27
C LEU A 85 1.12 -12.68 4.30
N ALA A 86 0.34 -13.09 5.30
CA ALA A 86 -0.16 -12.18 6.31
C ALA A 86 0.98 -11.61 7.17
N HIS A 87 1.95 -12.45 7.51
CA HIS A 87 3.17 -12.06 8.21
C HIS A 87 4.01 -11.12 7.34
N ALA A 88 4.25 -11.46 6.06
CA ALA A 88 5.00 -10.61 5.13
C ALA A 88 4.42 -9.18 5.03
N LEU A 89 3.08 -9.05 5.06
CA LEU A 89 2.37 -7.78 4.95
C LEU A 89 2.20 -7.02 6.29
N SER A 90 2.53 -7.63 7.42
CA SER A 90 2.31 -7.05 8.77
C SER A 90 3.55 -6.99 9.65
N CYS A 91 4.62 -7.70 9.29
CA CYS A 91 5.86 -7.75 10.04
C CYS A 91 6.59 -6.41 10.02
N ARG A 92 6.81 -5.85 11.22
CA ARG A 92 7.55 -4.59 11.41
C ARG A 92 9.07 -4.77 11.38
N LYS A 93 9.55 -6.01 11.54
CA LYS A 93 10.99 -6.32 11.60
C LYS A 93 11.54 -6.77 10.24
N GLY A 94 10.71 -7.41 9.41
CA GLY A 94 11.12 -8.01 8.13
C GLY A 94 11.34 -7.02 6.97
N GLY A 95 11.22 -5.71 7.18
CA GLY A 95 11.53 -4.68 6.18
C GLY A 95 10.59 -4.57 4.97
N LEU A 96 9.84 -5.61 4.61
CA LEU A 96 9.01 -5.65 3.39
C LEU A 96 7.97 -4.52 3.30
N ILE A 97 7.34 -4.16 4.42
CA ILE A 97 6.38 -3.04 4.47
C ILE A 97 7.07 -1.71 4.15
N ILE A 98 8.29 -1.52 4.68
CA ILE A 98 9.09 -0.31 4.48
C ILE A 98 9.54 -0.24 3.02
N GLN A 99 9.99 -1.36 2.46
CA GLN A 99 10.36 -1.44 1.07
C GLN A 99 9.19 -1.05 0.15
N ARG A 100 8.00 -1.64 0.36
CA ARG A 100 6.81 -1.30 -0.45
C ARG A 100 6.38 0.15 -0.28
N HIS A 101 6.46 0.68 0.95
CA HIS A 101 6.20 2.10 1.19
C HIS A 101 7.14 2.99 0.38
N ASN A 102 8.43 2.71 0.42
CA ASN A 102 9.45 3.49 -0.27
C ASN A 102 9.29 3.40 -1.80
N GLU A 103 9.07 2.21 -2.35
CA GLU A 103 8.82 2.04 -3.79
C GLU A 103 7.62 2.87 -4.26
N ILE A 104 6.49 2.84 -3.54
CA ILE A 104 5.30 3.64 -3.89
C ILE A 104 5.58 5.13 -3.74
N ARG A 105 6.30 5.54 -2.70
CA ARG A 105 6.72 6.93 -2.52
C ARG A 105 7.60 7.39 -3.69
N GLU A 106 8.60 6.61 -4.08
CA GLU A 106 9.51 6.96 -5.19
C GLU A 106 8.75 7.02 -6.51
N ALA A 107 7.89 6.03 -6.81
CA ALA A 107 7.07 6.02 -8.02
C ALA A 107 6.14 7.24 -8.08
N PHE A 108 5.48 7.58 -6.98
CA PHE A 108 4.62 8.75 -6.89
C PHE A 108 5.40 10.06 -7.00
N GLY A 109 6.60 10.12 -6.41
CA GLY A 109 7.52 11.26 -6.52
C GLY A 109 7.99 11.47 -7.96
N TYR A 110 8.34 10.39 -8.67
CA TYR A 110 8.72 10.43 -10.07
C TYR A 110 7.59 10.95 -10.96
N LEU A 111 6.38 10.40 -10.82
CA LEU A 111 5.20 10.87 -11.56
C LEU A 111 4.89 12.34 -11.26
N SER A 112 5.06 12.74 -9.99
CA SER A 112 4.88 14.14 -9.59
C SER A 112 5.92 15.06 -10.22
N ALA A 113 7.17 14.62 -10.38
CA ALA A 113 8.22 15.42 -11.01
C ALA A 113 8.02 15.60 -12.52
N LEU A 114 7.30 14.68 -13.17
CA LEU A 114 6.89 14.83 -14.57
C LEU A 114 5.78 15.89 -14.72
N ALA A 115 4.90 16.02 -13.73
CA ALA A 115 3.77 16.94 -13.77
C ALA A 115 4.08 18.33 -13.19
N TRP A 116 4.98 18.41 -12.19
CA TRP A 116 5.29 19.63 -11.45
C TRP A 116 6.79 19.86 -11.33
N SER A 117 7.18 21.14 -11.28
CA SER A 117 8.59 21.55 -11.35
C SER A 117 9.40 21.30 -10.08
N LYS A 118 8.76 21.13 -8.91
CA LYS A 118 9.47 21.01 -7.63
C LYS A 118 8.87 19.94 -6.75
N VAL A 119 9.58 18.81 -6.67
CA VAL A 119 9.32 17.69 -5.76
C VAL A 119 10.50 17.56 -4.80
N ARG A 120 10.23 17.39 -3.51
CA ARG A 120 11.24 17.07 -2.50
C ARG A 120 10.84 15.81 -1.75
N ARG A 121 11.81 14.93 -1.55
CA ARG A 121 11.68 13.73 -0.71
C ARG A 121 11.96 14.08 0.73
N GLU A 122 11.22 13.44 1.64
CA GLU A 122 11.43 13.54 3.09
C GLU A 122 11.60 14.97 3.63
N PRO A 123 10.74 15.94 3.25
CA PRO A 123 10.85 17.30 3.77
C PRO A 123 10.56 17.34 5.27
N ILE A 124 11.42 18.07 6.00
CA ILE A 124 11.17 18.42 7.40
C ILE A 124 10.02 19.43 7.45
N VAL A 125 8.93 19.04 8.12
CA VAL A 125 7.72 19.86 8.33
C VAL A 125 7.81 20.61 9.65
N ARG A 126 8.45 20.00 10.65
CA ARG A 126 8.77 20.59 11.95
C ARG A 126 10.07 19.97 12.42
N GLU A 127 11.01 20.80 12.85
CA GLU A 127 12.26 20.34 13.44
C GLU A 127 12.03 19.55 14.73
N ALA A 128 13.02 18.76 15.11
CA ALA A 128 13.05 18.16 16.43
C ALA A 128 13.20 19.26 17.48
N ASP A 129 12.56 19.07 18.62
CA ASP A 129 12.66 19.96 19.77
C ASP A 129 13.28 19.18 20.93
N ILE A 130 14.48 19.62 21.32
CA ILE A 130 15.28 18.99 22.37
C ILE A 130 14.68 19.26 23.74
N GLU A 131 14.11 20.46 23.96
CA GLU A 131 13.57 20.87 25.26
C GLU A 131 12.29 20.10 25.58
N THR A 132 11.43 19.92 24.59
CA THR A 132 10.18 19.14 24.75
C THR A 132 10.35 17.65 24.43
N ASN A 133 11.55 17.23 24.04
CA ASN A 133 11.87 15.89 23.53
C ASN A 133 10.89 15.44 22.41
N ALA A 134 10.47 16.40 21.58
CA ALA A 134 9.55 16.14 20.48
C ALA A 134 10.35 15.78 19.22
N PRO A 135 10.04 14.64 18.56
CA PRO A 135 10.74 14.26 17.35
C PRO A 135 10.39 15.20 16.18
N ALA A 136 11.31 15.28 15.23
CA ALA A 136 11.06 15.95 13.95
C ALA A 136 9.86 15.33 13.25
N LEU A 137 9.04 16.18 12.65
CA LEU A 137 7.94 15.76 11.80
C LEU A 137 8.40 15.80 10.35
N ILE A 138 8.55 14.64 9.73
CA ILE A 138 8.96 14.48 8.35
C ILE A 138 7.74 14.01 7.54
N ALA A 139 7.52 14.57 6.34
CA ALA A 139 6.54 14.04 5.39
C ALA A 139 7.25 13.20 4.34
N ASP A 140 6.55 12.36 3.58
CA ASP A 140 7.20 11.51 2.57
C ASP A 140 7.61 12.32 1.33
N LEU A 141 6.73 13.22 0.89
CA LEU A 141 6.96 14.08 -0.26
C LEU A 141 6.39 15.49 -0.03
N ALA A 142 7.08 16.50 -0.57
CA ALA A 142 6.53 17.82 -0.83
C ALA A 142 6.50 18.07 -2.32
N VAL A 143 5.37 18.54 -2.84
CA VAL A 143 5.22 18.93 -4.24
C VAL A 143 4.65 20.34 -4.32
N ARG A 144 5.35 21.25 -5.01
CA ARG A 144 4.88 22.63 -5.22
C ARG A 144 3.97 22.72 -6.45
N GLY A 145 2.89 23.50 -6.33
CA GLY A 145 2.01 23.80 -7.46
C GLY A 145 0.92 22.77 -7.74
N VAL A 146 0.73 21.81 -6.83
CA VAL A 146 -0.42 20.88 -6.86
C VAL A 146 -1.73 21.63 -6.66
N TRP A 147 -1.72 22.64 -5.79
CA TRP A 147 -2.90 23.45 -5.48
C TRP A 147 -3.04 24.64 -6.44
N LEU A 148 -4.25 25.21 -6.49
CA LEU A 148 -4.58 26.40 -7.28
C LEU A 148 -3.61 27.57 -7.03
N SER A 149 -3.10 27.70 -5.80
CA SER A 149 -2.05 28.66 -5.45
C SER A 149 -0.67 28.08 -5.83
N PRO A 150 0.00 28.54 -6.89
CA PRO A 150 1.19 27.87 -7.44
C PRO A 150 2.40 27.89 -6.49
N GLN A 151 2.39 28.77 -5.49
CA GLN A 151 3.46 28.93 -4.51
C GLN A 151 3.32 27.98 -3.31
N THR A 152 2.17 27.33 -3.13
CA THR A 152 1.96 26.42 -1.99
C THR A 152 2.50 25.03 -2.28
N GLU A 153 2.96 24.38 -1.22
CA GLU A 153 3.45 23.00 -1.27
C GLU A 153 2.39 22.06 -0.67
N ALA A 154 2.06 21.02 -1.42
CA ALA A 154 1.30 19.88 -0.93
C ALA A 154 2.28 18.89 -0.27
N LEU A 155 1.99 18.53 0.98
CA LEU A 155 2.71 17.47 1.69
C LEU A 155 1.93 16.17 1.56
N PHE A 156 2.58 15.14 1.04
CA PHE A 156 2.02 13.81 0.90
C PHE A 156 2.66 12.85 1.89
N ASP A 157 1.85 11.91 2.36
CA ASP A 157 2.20 10.98 3.42
C ASP A 157 1.54 9.63 3.06
N VAL A 158 2.33 8.67 2.59
CA VAL A 158 1.92 7.40 1.98
C VAL A 158 1.67 6.33 3.05
N CYS A 159 0.62 5.53 2.88
CA CYS A 159 0.33 4.42 3.79
C CYS A 159 -0.09 3.22 2.97
N ILE A 160 0.60 2.10 3.18
CA ILE A 160 0.26 0.81 2.58
C ILE A 160 -0.58 0.03 3.57
N VAL A 161 -1.72 -0.49 3.11
CA VAL A 161 -2.70 -1.18 3.96
C VAL A 161 -3.17 -2.44 3.25
N ASP A 162 -3.04 -3.57 3.92
CA ASP A 162 -3.68 -4.82 3.48
C ASP A 162 -5.18 -4.78 3.81
N THR A 163 -6.01 -4.55 2.80
CA THR A 163 -7.48 -4.54 2.92
C THR A 163 -8.09 -5.93 3.05
N ASP A 164 -7.29 -6.98 2.84
CA ASP A 164 -7.65 -8.39 2.98
C ASP A 164 -7.17 -9.03 4.27
N ALA A 165 -6.54 -8.25 5.16
CA ALA A 165 -6.14 -8.77 6.46
C ALA A 165 -7.35 -9.38 7.19
N LYS A 166 -7.13 -10.52 7.86
CA LYS A 166 -8.20 -11.32 8.51
C LYS A 166 -9.13 -10.48 9.40
N PHE A 167 -8.59 -9.50 10.11
CA PHE A 167 -9.34 -8.61 11.00
C PHE A 167 -10.34 -7.69 10.26
N TYR A 168 -10.15 -7.44 8.96
CA TYR A 168 -11.01 -6.59 8.13
C TYR A 168 -12.04 -7.37 7.29
N GLY A 169 -12.21 -8.68 7.53
CA GLY A 169 -12.99 -9.56 6.65
C GLY A 169 -14.41 -9.07 6.31
N ASP A 170 -15.06 -8.34 7.24
CA ASP A 170 -16.42 -7.83 7.08
C ASP A 170 -16.49 -6.37 6.57
N LEU A 171 -15.33 -5.71 6.43
CA LEU A 171 -15.26 -4.33 5.96
C LEU A 171 -14.99 -4.26 4.46
N SER A 172 -15.55 -3.25 3.80
CA SER A 172 -15.18 -2.91 2.42
C SER A 172 -13.77 -2.29 2.38
N PRO A 173 -13.02 -2.45 1.27
CA PRO A 173 -11.71 -1.83 1.10
C PRO A 173 -11.72 -0.33 1.41
N LEU A 174 -12.71 0.39 0.88
CA LEU A 174 -12.87 1.83 1.12
C LEU A 174 -13.07 2.18 2.59
N ALA A 175 -13.80 1.35 3.36
CA ALA A 175 -13.96 1.55 4.80
C ALA A 175 -12.63 1.35 5.54
N VAL A 176 -11.86 0.31 5.18
CA VAL A 176 -10.52 0.05 5.73
C VAL A 176 -9.57 1.21 5.46
N LEU A 177 -9.53 1.68 4.20
CA LEU A 177 -8.70 2.81 3.78
C LEU A 177 -9.12 4.11 4.47
N SER A 178 -10.42 4.35 4.62
CA SER A 178 -10.95 5.51 5.35
C SER A 178 -10.54 5.48 6.83
N ALA A 179 -10.60 4.31 7.48
CA ALA A 179 -10.14 4.14 8.85
C ALA A 179 -8.62 4.32 8.97
N ALA A 180 -7.84 3.84 8.00
CA ALA A 180 -6.39 4.06 7.96
C ALA A 180 -6.05 5.55 7.83
N LYS A 181 -6.72 6.27 6.93
CA LYS A 181 -6.59 7.73 6.79
C LYS A 181 -6.87 8.46 8.09
N LYS A 182 -7.97 8.14 8.77
CA LYS A 182 -8.33 8.75 10.09
C LYS A 182 -7.26 8.48 11.15
N ARG A 183 -6.77 7.24 11.24
CA ARG A 183 -5.67 6.87 12.16
C ARG A 183 -4.42 7.70 11.90
N LYS A 184 -4.02 7.84 10.64
CA LYS A 184 -2.84 8.62 10.24
C LYS A 184 -2.97 10.10 10.59
N ILE A 185 -4.13 10.70 10.35
CA ILE A 185 -4.41 12.10 10.73
C ILE A 185 -4.35 12.27 12.25
N SER A 186 -4.95 11.36 13.02
CA SER A 186 -4.96 11.42 14.49
C SER A 186 -3.56 11.36 15.09
N ILE A 187 -2.71 10.45 14.59
CA ILE A 187 -1.29 10.35 15.00
C ILE A 187 -0.58 11.68 14.74
N ARG A 188 -0.80 12.28 13.57
CA ARG A 188 -0.17 13.55 13.20
C ARG A 188 -0.66 14.73 14.05
N MET A 189 -1.94 14.76 14.42
CA MET A 189 -2.48 15.76 15.35
C MET A 189 -1.90 15.61 16.77
N HIS A 190 -1.71 14.38 17.26
CA HIS A 190 -1.07 14.14 18.56
C HIS A 190 0.40 14.59 18.57
N VAL A 191 1.15 14.27 17.51
CA VAL A 191 2.54 14.74 17.33
C VAL A 191 2.60 16.28 17.27
N LYS A 192 1.62 16.95 16.65
CA LYS A 192 1.52 18.42 16.64
C LYS A 192 1.25 19.02 18.03
N ARG A 193 0.53 18.33 18.92
CA ARG A 193 0.12 18.84 20.24
C ARG A 193 1.12 18.52 21.37
N GLY A 194 2.27 17.92 21.09
CA GLY A 194 3.30 17.62 22.10
C GLY A 194 2.88 16.52 23.11
N GLY A 195 1.88 15.70 22.79
CA GLY A 195 1.42 14.62 23.68
C GLY A 195 2.37 13.41 23.66
N ARG A 196 2.77 12.92 24.83
CA ARG A 196 3.51 11.65 24.98
C ARG A 196 2.67 10.48 24.49
N CYS A 197 3.19 9.71 23.54
CA CYS A 197 2.56 8.46 23.09
C CYS A 197 2.84 7.37 24.14
N SER A 198 1.83 6.93 24.89
CA SER A 198 1.94 5.85 25.89
C SER A 198 1.67 4.45 25.31
N HIS A 199 1.52 4.34 23.99
CA HIS A 199 1.60 3.06 23.31
C HIS A 199 3.00 2.96 22.74
N HIS A 200 3.66 1.81 22.85
CA HIS A 200 4.96 1.52 22.24
C HIS A 200 4.93 1.73 20.71
N TYR A 201 4.93 2.97 20.29
CA TYR A 201 5.18 3.45 18.94
C TYR A 201 6.44 4.29 19.09
N ALA A 202 7.57 3.61 19.00
CA ALA A 202 8.85 4.26 18.81
C ALA A 202 8.74 5.14 17.54
N PRO A 203 8.98 6.45 17.63
CA PRO A 203 9.31 7.25 16.47
C PRO A 203 10.82 7.09 16.26
N ARG A 204 11.22 6.05 15.52
CA ARG A 204 12.57 5.93 14.95
C ARG A 204 12.46 5.17 13.64
N TRP A 205 12.48 5.91 12.54
CA TRP A 205 12.67 5.39 11.19
C TRP A 205 14.16 5.22 10.85
N MET A 206 15.02 5.14 11.86
CA MET A 206 16.38 4.62 11.81
C MET A 206 16.68 4.02 13.18
N GLU A 207 17.31 2.84 13.16
CA GLU A 207 17.61 1.88 14.24
C GLU A 207 16.61 0.73 14.42
#